data_AF-A0A2U1PIE0-F1
#
_entry.id   AF-A0A2U1PIE0-F1
#
_cell.length_a   1.000
_cell.length_b   1.000
_cell.length_c   1.000
_cell.angle_alpha   90.00
_cell.angle_beta   90.00
_cell.angle_gamma   90.00
#
_symmetry.space_group_name_H-M   'P 1'
#
loop_
_entity.id
_entity.type
_entity.pdbx_description
1 polymer ?
#
loop_
_entity_poly.entity_id
_entity_poly.type
_entity_poly.pdbx_seq_one_letter_code
_entity_poly.pdbx_strand_id
1 'polypeptide(L)'
;MAAFAVYRMPEVFSQAIAVHQHGRFEHPKQPLSRSRFTAIRCCMRHPAQKRRTGQNYYDLLGISVNSSSQEIKESYRKLQKKHHPDIAGQQGHEYTLMLNEAYNVLMKDDLRKDYDASIGHVRVGFKEDKLNMGYSSWNGPFRPQALFVDEKACIVIDNWGFGNVTGCRECVHNARNTFIMDETVGCARVNVQFGDDDTSIEVAVESCPMDCIHWVEREELAVLEYLNTPRPKQGYGVFNQGWERPANVFMAAKTLEKQMKQEAESQQRNVRSDVEQETVAQAQAREYASMKLKMEKFSGLWEWIKKITPQ
;
A
#
# COMPACT_ATOMS: atom_id res chain seq x y z
N MET A 1 -22.30 -58.33 33.55
CA MET A 1 -22.86 -57.03 33.97
C MET A 1 -22.25 -55.94 33.10
N ALA A 2 -23.11 -55.12 32.48
CA ALA A 2 -22.87 -53.87 31.71
C ALA A 2 -21.75 -53.89 30.63
N ALA A 3 -22.03 -54.14 29.35
CA ALA A 3 -22.74 -53.31 28.35
C ALA A 3 -21.91 -52.11 27.82
N PHE A 4 -21.13 -52.37 26.75
CA PHE A 4 -20.59 -51.35 25.86
C PHE A 4 -21.71 -50.88 24.91
N ALA A 5 -22.14 -49.63 25.08
CA ALA A 5 -23.11 -49.00 24.17
C ALA A 5 -22.40 -48.55 22.89
N VAL A 6 -22.55 -49.32 21.82
CA VAL A 6 -22.27 -48.90 20.45
C VAL A 6 -23.38 -47.94 20.03
N TYR A 7 -23.09 -46.65 19.98
CA TYR A 7 -24.02 -45.66 19.43
C TYR A 7 -23.92 -45.71 17.89
N ARG A 8 -24.94 -46.33 17.29
CA ARG A 8 -25.25 -46.32 15.85
C ARG A 8 -26.50 -45.47 15.65
N MET A 9 -26.42 -44.42 14.85
CA MET A 9 -27.54 -43.59 14.38
C MET A 9 -27.17 -42.94 13.03
N PRO A 10 -28.13 -42.57 12.16
CA PRO A 10 -28.50 -43.37 11.00
C PRO A 10 -28.25 -42.67 9.65
N GLU A 11 -28.15 -43.48 8.60
CA GLU A 11 -28.28 -43.03 7.21
C GLU A 11 -29.67 -42.43 6.97
N VAL A 12 -29.71 -41.21 6.45
CA VAL A 12 -30.90 -40.62 5.83
C VAL A 12 -30.59 -40.33 4.36
N PHE A 13 -31.16 -41.20 3.53
CA PHE A 13 -31.33 -41.04 2.09
C PHE A 13 -32.53 -40.13 1.78
N SER A 14 -32.60 -39.63 0.54
CA SER A 14 -33.69 -38.89 -0.12
C SER A 14 -33.79 -37.39 0.24
N GLN A 15 -33.95 -36.44 -0.68
CA GLN A 15 -34.38 -36.46 -2.09
C GLN A 15 -33.86 -35.18 -2.78
N ALA A 16 -33.42 -35.32 -4.03
CA ALA A 16 -33.26 -34.21 -4.95
C ALA A 16 -34.63 -33.69 -5.37
N ILE A 17 -34.89 -32.39 -5.18
CA ILE A 17 -36.01 -31.70 -5.82
C ILE A 17 -35.41 -30.68 -6.79
N ALA A 18 -35.54 -31.00 -8.07
CA ALA A 18 -35.39 -30.07 -9.17
C ALA A 18 -36.56 -29.08 -9.15
N VAL A 19 -36.26 -27.78 -9.17
CA VAL A 19 -37.23 -26.76 -9.58
C VAL A 19 -36.66 -26.04 -10.80
N HIS A 20 -37.12 -26.51 -11.96
CA HIS A 20 -37.13 -25.76 -13.21
C HIS A 20 -38.06 -24.56 -13.04
N GLN A 21 -37.56 -23.34 -13.16
CA GLN A 21 -38.37 -22.22 -13.62
C GLN A 21 -37.62 -21.44 -14.69
N HIS A 22 -38.21 -21.46 -15.88
CA HIS A 22 -37.80 -20.74 -17.07
C HIS A 22 -38.12 -19.26 -16.92
N GLY A 23 -37.09 -18.42 -16.80
CA GLY A 23 -37.18 -16.98 -17.02
C GLY A 23 -36.42 -16.60 -18.28
N ARG A 24 -37.10 -16.64 -19.44
CA ARG A 24 -36.61 -15.99 -20.66
C ARG A 24 -36.60 -14.49 -20.43
N PHE A 25 -35.43 -13.85 -20.44
CA PHE A 25 -35.33 -12.40 -20.58
C PHE A 25 -34.86 -12.08 -21.99
N GLU A 26 -35.80 -11.57 -22.79
CA GLU A 26 -35.61 -11.19 -24.18
C GLU A 26 -34.77 -9.91 -24.28
N HIS A 27 -33.81 -9.92 -25.20
CA HIS A 27 -33.04 -8.76 -25.62
C HIS A 27 -33.91 -7.80 -26.46
N PRO A 28 -34.07 -6.52 -26.08
CA PRO A 28 -34.52 -5.51 -27.02
C PRO A 28 -33.32 -4.96 -27.79
N LYS A 29 -33.22 -5.34 -29.07
CA LYS A 29 -32.42 -4.62 -30.06
C LYS A 29 -33.14 -3.33 -30.41
N GLN A 30 -32.56 -2.17 -30.12
CA GLN A 30 -32.98 -0.90 -30.72
C GLN A 30 -31.78 -0.01 -31.11
N PRO A 31 -31.94 0.83 -32.14
CA PRO A 31 -30.89 1.14 -33.10
C PRO A 31 -30.06 2.38 -32.74
N LEU A 32 -28.87 2.41 -33.35
CA LEU A 32 -27.91 3.51 -33.34
C LEU A 32 -28.56 4.80 -33.88
N SER A 33 -28.79 5.76 -32.99
CA SER A 33 -29.09 7.16 -33.34
C SER A 33 -27.88 8.04 -33.00
N ARG A 34 -27.27 8.57 -34.06
CA ARG A 34 -26.09 9.42 -34.04
C ARG A 34 -26.53 10.87 -33.77
N SER A 35 -26.71 11.23 -32.49
CA SER A 35 -26.92 12.63 -32.12
C SER A 35 -25.59 13.33 -31.81
N ARG A 36 -25.28 14.33 -32.63
CA ARG A 36 -24.18 15.28 -32.40
C ARG A 36 -24.59 16.21 -31.26
N PHE A 37 -24.11 15.94 -30.06
CA PHE A 37 -24.06 16.96 -29.00
C PHE A 37 -22.64 17.50 -28.93
N THR A 38 -22.48 18.77 -29.31
CA THR A 38 -21.31 19.59 -29.04
C THR A 38 -21.27 19.88 -27.54
N ALA A 39 -20.78 18.93 -26.76
CA ALA A 39 -20.44 19.19 -25.37
C ALA A 39 -19.10 19.93 -25.34
N ILE A 40 -19.15 21.21 -24.99
CA ILE A 40 -17.98 22.02 -24.65
C ILE A 40 -17.24 21.27 -23.54
N ARG A 41 -16.13 20.64 -23.90
CA ARG A 41 -15.23 19.95 -22.97
C ARG A 41 -14.53 21.03 -22.16
N CYS A 42 -15.16 21.48 -21.08
CA CYS A 42 -14.53 22.40 -20.14
C CYS A 42 -13.38 21.65 -19.46
N CYS A 43 -12.15 22.03 -19.82
CA CYS A 43 -10.91 21.54 -19.22
C CYS A 43 -10.73 22.11 -17.80
N MET A 44 -11.63 21.80 -16.86
CA MET A 44 -11.36 21.95 -15.44
C MET A 44 -10.65 20.69 -14.94
N ARG A 45 -9.46 20.44 -15.49
CA ARG A 45 -8.49 19.54 -14.86
C ARG A 45 -7.96 20.32 -13.67
N HIS A 46 -8.55 20.11 -12.50
CA HIS A 46 -7.94 20.56 -11.25
C HIS A 46 -6.46 20.15 -11.29
N PRO A 47 -5.51 21.08 -11.06
CA PRO A 47 -4.12 20.71 -11.00
C PRO A 47 -3.99 19.67 -9.89
N ALA A 48 -3.64 18.44 -10.27
CA ALA A 48 -3.22 17.43 -9.34
C ALA A 48 -2.06 18.05 -8.56
N GLN A 49 -2.31 18.37 -7.28
CA GLN A 49 -1.30 18.94 -6.41
C GLN A 49 -0.09 18.02 -6.48
N LYS A 50 1.03 18.58 -6.94
CA LYS A 50 2.33 17.94 -6.97
C LYS A 50 2.59 17.43 -5.55
N ARG A 51 2.43 16.12 -5.31
CA ARG A 51 2.68 15.53 -3.98
C ARG A 51 4.15 15.80 -3.66
N ARG A 52 4.36 16.74 -2.74
CA ARG A 52 5.70 17.12 -2.30
C ARG A 52 6.25 16.00 -1.43
N THR A 53 7.53 15.73 -1.64
CA THR A 53 8.40 14.72 -1.05
C THR A 53 8.07 14.31 0.40
N GLY A 54 7.57 13.08 0.56
CA GLY A 54 8.09 12.05 1.47
C GLY A 54 8.15 12.26 2.99
N GLN A 55 7.71 13.39 3.54
CA GLN A 55 7.76 13.62 5.00
C GLN A 55 6.40 13.36 5.64
N ASN A 56 6.40 12.55 6.70
CA ASN A 56 5.22 12.27 7.51
C ASN A 56 4.82 13.54 8.30
N TYR A 57 3.52 13.78 8.51
CA TYR A 57 3.02 14.91 9.29
C TYR A 57 3.44 14.83 10.76
N TYR A 58 3.58 13.63 11.32
CA TYR A 58 4.11 13.44 12.67
C TYR A 58 5.58 13.85 12.76
N ASP A 59 6.39 13.45 11.77
CA ASP A 59 7.81 13.82 11.68
C ASP A 59 7.98 15.33 11.46
N LEU A 60 7.13 15.93 10.62
CA LEU A 60 7.13 17.36 10.35
C LEU A 60 6.87 18.18 11.63
N LEU A 61 5.96 17.71 12.49
CA LEU A 61 5.65 18.32 13.77
C LEU A 61 6.62 17.90 14.89
N GLY A 62 7.45 16.88 14.67
CA GLY A 62 8.39 16.33 15.65
C GLY A 62 7.68 15.69 16.85
N ILE A 63 6.56 15.00 16.62
CA ILE A 63 5.72 14.40 17.65
C ILE A 63 5.44 12.92 17.33
N SER A 64 4.95 12.18 18.33
CA SER A 64 4.58 10.77 18.19
C SER A 64 3.20 10.60 17.55
N VAL A 65 2.94 9.45 16.91
CA VAL A 65 1.60 9.10 16.40
C VAL A 65 0.58 8.99 17.54
N ASN A 66 1.03 8.65 18.74
CA ASN A 66 0.18 8.58 19.95
C ASN A 66 0.00 9.93 20.64
N SER A 67 0.58 11.01 20.11
CA SER A 67 0.51 12.32 20.74
C SER A 67 -0.92 12.80 20.88
N SER A 68 -1.21 13.36 22.05
CA SER A 68 -2.52 13.92 22.35
C SER A 68 -2.81 15.13 21.47
N SER A 69 -4.09 15.46 21.32
CA SER A 69 -4.52 16.71 20.66
C SER A 69 -3.87 17.97 21.24
N GLN A 70 -3.52 17.93 22.54
CA GLN A 70 -2.84 19.04 23.22
C GLN A 70 -1.38 19.15 22.75
N GLU A 71 -0.65 18.04 22.70
CA GLU A 71 0.74 17.99 22.22
C GLU A 71 0.85 18.43 20.75
N ILE A 72 -0.07 17.98 19.89
CA ILE A 72 -0.13 18.40 18.48
C ILE A 72 -0.27 19.93 18.38
N LYS A 73 -1.12 20.52 19.22
CA LYS A 73 -1.36 21.96 19.25
C LYS A 73 -0.15 22.74 19.77
N GLU A 74 0.55 22.19 20.75
CA GLU A 74 1.75 22.80 21.33
C GLU A 74 2.94 22.77 20.36
N SER A 75 3.21 21.63 19.73
CA SER A 75 4.28 21.49 18.74
C SER A 75 4.05 22.39 17.53
N TYR A 76 2.82 22.42 17.01
CA TYR A 76 2.43 23.31 15.93
C TYR A 76 2.66 24.78 16.29
N ARG A 77 2.20 25.24 17.47
CA ARG A 77 2.43 26.62 17.93
C ARG A 77 3.92 26.96 18.06
N LYS A 78 4.73 26.01 18.53
CA LYS A 78 6.18 26.17 18.68
C LYS A 78 6.88 26.32 17.34
N LEU A 79 6.52 25.49 16.35
CA LEU A 79 7.10 25.54 15.01
C LEU A 79 6.62 26.76 14.22
N GLN A 80 5.34 27.10 14.34
CA GLN A 80 4.76 28.28 13.70
C GLN A 80 5.47 29.56 14.14
N LYS A 81 5.75 29.72 15.44
CA LYS A 81 6.51 30.87 15.96
C LYS A 81 7.95 30.95 15.46
N LYS A 82 8.55 29.86 14.99
CA LYS A 82 9.92 29.84 14.47
C LYS A 82 9.97 30.12 12.96
N HIS A 83 8.96 29.61 12.25
CA HIS A 83 8.98 29.58 10.78
C HIS A 83 7.94 30.48 10.12
N HIS A 84 7.17 31.26 10.89
CA HIS A 84 6.21 32.21 10.34
C HIS A 84 6.90 33.13 9.31
N PRO A 85 6.27 33.44 8.16
CA PRO A 85 6.84 34.33 7.15
C PRO A 85 7.23 35.70 7.70
N ASP A 86 6.56 36.17 8.76
CA ASP A 86 6.90 37.43 9.43
C ASP A 86 8.27 37.39 10.14
N ILE A 87 8.79 36.19 10.45
CA ILE A 87 10.05 35.98 11.18
C ILE A 87 11.13 35.41 10.25
N ALA A 88 10.79 34.39 9.46
CA ALA A 88 11.71 33.67 8.58
C ALA A 88 11.66 34.14 7.11
N GLY A 89 10.85 35.15 6.79
CA GLY A 89 10.69 35.68 5.43
C GLY A 89 10.08 34.67 4.45
N GLN A 90 10.34 34.87 3.16
CA GLN A 90 9.77 34.05 2.07
C GLN A 90 10.10 32.55 2.21
N GLN A 91 11.24 32.20 2.80
CA GLN A 91 11.67 30.82 2.99
C GLN A 91 10.79 30.08 4.02
N GLY A 92 10.24 30.79 5.00
CA GLY A 92 9.33 30.23 6.00
C GLY A 92 7.92 29.97 5.46
N HIS A 93 7.53 30.60 4.34
CA HIS A 93 6.18 30.49 3.79
C HIS A 93 5.84 29.05 3.37
N GLU A 94 6.76 28.37 2.68
CA GLU A 94 6.54 27.00 2.23
C GLU A 94 6.44 26.02 3.41
N TYR A 95 7.35 26.13 4.37
CA TYR A 95 7.36 25.28 5.57
C TYR A 95 6.11 25.51 6.43
N THR A 96 5.69 26.77 6.59
CA THR A 96 4.45 27.12 7.29
C THR A 96 3.22 26.51 6.61
N LEU A 97 3.18 26.46 5.28
CA LEU A 97 2.08 25.83 4.56
C LEU A 97 1.98 24.33 4.87
N MET A 98 3.14 23.65 4.94
CA MET A 98 3.20 22.23 5.32
C MET A 98 2.77 22.01 6.78
N LEU A 99 3.18 22.88 7.71
CA LEU A 99 2.76 22.82 9.11
C LEU A 99 1.23 22.97 9.24
N ASN A 100 0.63 23.90 8.49
CA ASN A 100 -0.81 24.10 8.48
C ASN A 100 -1.56 22.87 7.95
N GLU A 101 -1.04 22.26 6.89
CA GLU A 101 -1.61 21.03 6.31
C GLU A 101 -1.56 19.88 7.34
N ALA A 102 -0.39 19.64 7.93
CA ALA A 102 -0.21 18.62 8.97
C ALA A 102 -1.15 18.85 10.16
N TYR A 103 -1.25 20.09 10.65
CA TYR A 103 -2.15 20.43 11.74
C TYR A 103 -3.62 20.17 11.38
N ASN A 104 -4.05 20.57 10.18
CA ASN A 104 -5.44 20.37 9.74
C ASN A 104 -5.84 18.89 9.66
N VAL A 105 -4.92 18.03 9.21
CA VAL A 105 -5.14 16.59 9.11
C VAL A 105 -5.13 15.93 10.50
N LEU A 106 -4.10 16.20 11.31
CA LEU A 106 -3.92 15.52 12.60
C LEU A 106 -4.88 15.99 13.69
N MET A 107 -5.45 17.19 13.57
CA MET A 107 -6.34 17.75 14.58
C MET A 107 -7.80 17.31 14.43
N LYS A 108 -8.18 16.75 13.28
CA LYS A 108 -9.52 16.19 13.05
C LYS A 108 -9.45 14.67 13.13
N ASP A 109 -10.20 14.08 14.06
CA ASP A 109 -10.15 12.64 14.30
C ASP A 109 -10.41 11.80 13.04
N ASP A 110 -11.35 12.22 12.18
CA ASP A 110 -11.66 11.51 10.94
C ASP A 110 -10.47 11.54 9.96
N LEU A 111 -9.90 12.73 9.74
CA LEU A 111 -8.76 12.89 8.83
C LEU A 111 -7.49 12.26 9.37
N ARG A 112 -7.29 12.28 10.69
CA ARG A 112 -6.18 11.61 11.37
C ARG A 112 -6.25 10.11 11.16
N LYS A 113 -7.43 9.51 11.35
CA LYS A 113 -7.64 8.07 11.07
C LYS A 113 -7.36 7.72 9.62
N ASP A 114 -7.88 8.49 8.68
CA ASP A 114 -7.63 8.28 7.24
C ASP A 114 -6.14 8.41 6.90
N TYR A 115 -5.46 9.38 7.53
CA TYR A 115 -4.04 9.59 7.36
C TYR A 115 -3.20 8.46 7.96
N ASP A 116 -3.51 8.03 9.17
CA ASP A 116 -2.86 6.92 9.87
C ASP A 116 -3.02 5.62 9.08
N ALA A 117 -4.21 5.35 8.54
CA ALA A 117 -4.45 4.25 7.63
C ALA A 117 -3.60 4.36 6.36
N SER A 118 -3.43 5.56 5.81
CA SER A 118 -2.61 5.79 4.62
C SER A 118 -1.10 5.63 4.85
N ILE A 119 -0.61 5.82 6.08
CA ILE A 119 0.79 5.59 6.48
C ILE A 119 1.05 4.09 6.70
N GLY A 120 0.08 3.35 7.23
CA GLY A 120 0.19 1.89 7.44
C GLY A 120 0.33 1.09 6.15
N HIS A 121 -0.15 1.63 5.02
CA HIS A 121 0.10 1.07 3.70
C HIS A 121 1.40 1.65 3.11
N VAL A 122 2.54 1.01 3.40
CA VAL A 122 3.71 1.12 2.52
C VAL A 122 3.19 0.84 1.10
N ARG A 123 3.28 1.84 0.22
CA ARG A 123 2.82 1.76 -1.17
C ARG A 123 3.77 0.87 -1.97
N VAL A 124 3.74 -0.42 -1.71
CA VAL A 124 4.18 -1.42 -2.68
C VAL A 124 2.97 -1.64 -3.59
N GLY A 125 3.11 -1.32 -4.89
CA GLY A 125 2.03 -1.32 -5.87
C GLY A 125 1.52 -2.72 -6.24
N PHE A 126 1.04 -3.48 -5.27
CA PHE A 126 0.35 -4.74 -5.52
C PHE A 126 -1.15 -4.48 -5.63
N LYS A 127 -1.75 -4.97 -6.72
CA LYS A 127 -3.17 -4.83 -7.00
C LYS A 127 -3.99 -5.46 -5.88
N GLU A 128 -5.02 -4.74 -5.52
CA GLU A 128 -6.01 -5.01 -4.48
C GLU A 128 -6.82 -6.28 -4.80
N ASP A 129 -6.36 -7.44 -4.34
CA ASP A 129 -7.20 -8.64 -4.27
C ASP A 129 -7.79 -8.74 -2.86
N LYS A 130 -9.13 -8.65 -2.81
CA LYS A 130 -9.99 -8.66 -1.62
C LYS A 130 -9.98 -10.00 -0.86
N LEU A 131 -8.85 -10.35 -0.28
CA LEU A 131 -8.76 -11.33 0.80
C LEU A 131 -7.85 -10.73 1.87
N ASN A 132 -8.26 -10.87 3.13
CA ASN A 132 -7.56 -10.45 4.33
C ASN A 132 -6.26 -11.26 4.52
N MET A 133 -5.35 -11.14 3.56
CA MET A 133 -4.31 -12.12 3.25
C MET A 133 -2.95 -11.61 3.71
N GLY A 134 -2.45 -12.16 4.81
CA GLY A 134 -1.03 -12.22 5.15
C GLY A 134 -0.41 -11.01 5.84
N TYR A 135 -0.86 -9.78 5.60
CA TYR A 135 -0.20 -8.57 6.14
C TYR A 135 -0.55 -8.30 7.61
N SER A 136 0.46 -7.92 8.41
CA SER A 136 0.26 -7.48 9.79
C SER A 136 -0.23 -6.04 9.86
N SER A 137 -1.18 -5.77 10.76
CA SER A 137 -1.67 -4.41 11.04
C SER A 137 -0.71 -3.66 11.93
N TRP A 138 -0.58 -2.33 11.77
CA TRP A 138 0.31 -1.53 12.60
C TRP A 138 -0.40 -0.98 13.83
N ASN A 139 0.16 -1.18 15.04
CA ASN A 139 -0.30 -0.51 16.26
C ASN A 139 0.81 0.37 16.85
N GLY A 140 0.43 1.53 17.39
CA GLY A 140 1.34 2.43 18.07
C GLY A 140 2.18 3.35 17.16
N PRO A 141 3.24 3.98 17.71
CA PRO A 141 3.96 5.06 17.07
C PRO A 141 4.74 4.62 15.84
N PHE A 142 5.23 5.58 15.06
CA PHE A 142 6.18 5.27 14.00
C PHE A 142 7.43 4.66 14.63
N ARG A 143 7.67 3.39 14.32
CA ARG A 143 8.91 2.68 14.62
C ARG A 143 9.57 2.29 13.29
N PRO A 144 10.89 2.52 13.16
CA PRO A 144 11.64 2.14 11.96
C PRO A 144 11.75 0.62 11.83
N GLN A 145 11.65 -0.10 12.95
CA GLN A 145 11.70 -1.56 13.00
C GLN A 145 10.30 -2.13 13.17
N ALA A 146 10.09 -3.29 12.57
CA ALA A 146 8.91 -4.13 12.64
C ALA A 146 9.31 -5.55 13.05
N LEU A 147 8.34 -6.30 13.57
CA LEU A 147 8.50 -7.72 13.86
C LEU A 147 8.12 -8.53 12.63
N PHE A 148 8.96 -9.51 12.30
CA PHE A 148 8.69 -10.50 11.26
C PHE A 148 8.90 -11.89 11.83
N VAL A 149 8.01 -12.82 11.50
CA VAL A 149 8.16 -14.24 11.85
C VAL A 149 8.38 -15.04 10.58
N ASP A 150 9.51 -15.74 10.51
CA ASP A 150 9.79 -16.69 9.44
C ASP A 150 9.00 -17.98 9.69
N GLU A 151 7.89 -18.14 8.96
CA GLU A 151 7.01 -19.31 9.07
C GLU A 151 7.75 -20.61 8.75
N LYS A 152 8.80 -20.59 7.91
CA LYS A 152 9.57 -21.79 7.59
C LYS A 152 10.46 -22.23 8.73
N ALA A 153 11.03 -21.27 9.47
CA ALA A 153 11.83 -21.53 10.65
C ALA A 153 10.96 -21.91 11.87
N CYS A 154 9.72 -21.44 11.91
CA CYS A 154 8.77 -21.69 13.00
C CYS A 154 8.15 -23.10 12.97
N ILE A 155 8.90 -24.13 12.55
CA ILE A 155 8.45 -25.51 12.45
C ILE A 155 9.34 -26.40 13.32
N VAL A 156 8.74 -27.09 14.29
CA VAL A 156 9.40 -28.18 15.01
C VAL A 156 8.99 -29.49 14.35
N ILE A 157 9.98 -30.33 13.99
CA ILE A 157 9.71 -31.71 13.58
C ILE A 157 9.60 -32.52 14.87
N ASP A 158 8.40 -32.98 15.21
CA ASP A 158 8.26 -33.93 16.30
C ASP A 158 8.90 -35.27 15.88
N ASN A 159 9.92 -35.70 16.62
CA ASN A 159 10.59 -36.99 16.36
C ASN A 159 9.69 -38.21 16.66
N TRP A 160 8.39 -38.00 16.93
CA TRP A 160 7.45 -39.04 17.31
C TRP A 160 6.70 -39.63 16.10
N GLY A 161 7.39 -39.81 14.97
CA GLY A 161 6.99 -40.74 13.90
C GLY A 161 5.66 -40.50 13.19
N PHE A 162 4.92 -39.43 13.52
CA PHE A 162 3.63 -39.07 12.92
C PHE A 162 3.71 -37.85 12.00
N GLY A 163 4.84 -37.13 11.94
CA GLY A 163 5.07 -36.06 10.98
C GLY A 163 4.17 -34.85 11.18
N ASN A 164 3.82 -34.52 12.43
CA ASN A 164 3.00 -33.35 12.72
C ASN A 164 3.90 -32.11 12.81
N VAL A 165 3.84 -31.29 11.76
CA VAL A 165 4.49 -29.97 11.70
C VAL A 165 3.80 -29.06 12.71
N THR A 166 4.41 -28.87 13.88
CA THR A 166 3.89 -27.97 14.92
C THR A 166 4.94 -26.93 15.26
N GLY A 167 4.58 -25.66 15.17
CA GLY A 167 5.42 -24.54 15.54
C GLY A 167 5.42 -24.27 17.04
N CYS A 168 6.48 -23.60 17.50
CA CYS A 168 6.59 -23.15 18.87
C CYS A 168 5.53 -22.07 19.17
N ARG A 169 4.85 -22.18 20.32
CA ARG A 169 3.79 -21.23 20.74
C ARG A 169 4.26 -20.20 21.77
N GLU A 170 5.55 -20.19 22.11
CA GLU A 170 6.11 -19.35 23.18
C GLU A 170 5.85 -17.86 22.95
N CYS A 171 5.99 -17.39 21.70
CA CYS A 171 5.70 -16.00 21.36
C CYS A 171 4.24 -15.59 21.60
N VAL A 172 3.29 -16.49 21.32
CA VAL A 172 1.86 -16.26 21.55
C VAL A 172 1.53 -16.32 23.05
N HIS A 173 2.25 -17.13 23.82
CA HIS A 173 2.10 -17.16 25.28
C HIS A 173 2.54 -15.85 25.94
N ASN A 174 3.64 -15.27 25.46
CA ASN A 174 4.19 -14.03 26.02
C ASN A 174 3.51 -12.76 25.46
N ALA A 175 3.17 -12.71 24.17
CA ALA A 175 2.61 -11.54 23.51
C ALA A 175 1.47 -11.90 22.54
N ARG A 176 0.32 -12.28 23.11
CA ARG A 176 -0.87 -12.80 22.38
C ARG A 176 -1.63 -11.80 21.51
N ASN A 177 -1.46 -10.49 21.73
CA ASN A 177 -2.09 -9.48 20.88
C ASN A 177 -1.22 -9.19 19.65
N THR A 178 0.09 -9.41 19.77
CA THR A 178 1.08 -9.22 18.72
C THR A 178 1.19 -10.44 17.81
N PHE A 179 1.35 -11.62 18.40
CA PHE A 179 1.55 -12.89 17.69
C PHE A 179 0.30 -13.76 17.75
N ILE A 180 0.04 -14.48 16.66
CA ILE A 180 -1.01 -15.50 16.58
C ILE A 180 -0.43 -16.79 16.00
N MET A 181 -1.02 -17.94 16.38
CA MET A 181 -0.74 -19.21 15.71
C MET A 181 -1.69 -19.39 14.54
N ASP A 182 -1.17 -19.68 13.36
CA ASP A 182 -1.95 -20.18 12.25
C ASP A 182 -2.05 -21.70 12.36
N GLU A 183 -3.25 -22.20 12.65
CA GLU A 183 -3.53 -23.63 12.79
C GLU A 183 -3.41 -24.41 11.48
N THR A 184 -3.51 -23.74 10.32
CA THR A 184 -3.46 -24.38 9.01
C THR A 184 -2.04 -24.75 8.59
N VAL A 185 -1.07 -23.90 8.93
CA VAL A 185 0.36 -24.15 8.69
C VAL A 185 1.09 -24.62 9.94
N GLY A 186 0.46 -24.52 11.10
CA GLY A 186 1.05 -24.85 12.40
C GLY A 186 2.11 -23.85 12.86
N CYS A 187 2.23 -22.67 12.26
CA CYS A 187 3.32 -21.72 12.48
C CYS A 187 2.82 -20.43 13.16
N ALA A 188 3.70 -19.75 13.89
CA ALA A 188 3.40 -18.42 14.42
C ALA A 188 3.50 -17.36 13.31
N ARG A 189 2.68 -16.30 13.42
CA ARG A 189 2.72 -15.12 12.56
C ARG A 189 2.45 -13.85 13.37
N VAL A 190 2.92 -12.72 12.87
CA VAL A 190 2.56 -11.41 13.43
C VAL A 190 1.19 -11.01 12.88
N ASN A 191 0.28 -10.64 13.76
CA ASN A 191 -1.05 -10.13 13.39
C ASN A 191 -1.12 -8.61 13.54
N VAL A 192 -0.62 -8.12 14.68
CA VAL A 192 -0.59 -6.70 15.01
C VAL A 192 0.84 -6.37 15.43
N GLN A 193 1.48 -5.44 14.74
CA GLN A 193 2.79 -4.92 15.14
C GLN A 193 2.61 -4.14 16.44
N PHE A 194 3.35 -4.51 17.49
CA PHE A 194 3.32 -3.84 18.80
C PHE A 194 1.93 -3.82 19.46
N GLY A 195 1.25 -4.98 19.46
CA GLY A 195 -0.05 -5.15 20.13
C GLY A 195 0.05 -5.25 21.66
N ASP A 196 1.20 -5.71 22.16
CA ASP A 196 1.51 -5.86 23.58
C ASP A 196 2.59 -4.85 24.02
N ASP A 197 2.90 -4.83 25.33
CA ASP A 197 3.99 -4.03 25.87
C ASP A 197 5.36 -4.48 25.34
N ASP A 198 6.28 -3.52 25.20
CA ASP A 198 7.62 -3.75 24.64
C ASP A 198 8.39 -4.83 25.42
N THR A 199 8.20 -4.92 26.74
CA THR A 199 8.83 -5.95 27.58
C THR A 199 8.35 -7.37 27.26
N SER A 200 7.05 -7.57 27.08
CA SER A 200 6.47 -8.86 26.70
C SER A 200 6.91 -9.29 25.30
N ILE A 201 7.03 -8.32 24.39
CA ILE A 201 7.53 -8.55 23.03
C ILE A 201 9.00 -8.95 23.05
N GLU A 202 9.85 -8.26 23.81
CA GLU A 202 11.27 -8.61 23.97
C GLU A 202 11.43 -10.03 24.53
N VAL A 203 10.69 -10.37 25.59
CA VAL A 203 10.68 -11.73 26.14
C VAL A 203 10.23 -12.76 25.09
N ALA A 204 9.21 -12.45 24.29
CA ALA A 204 8.75 -13.33 23.22
C ALA A 204 9.81 -13.58 22.15
N VAL A 205 10.59 -12.55 21.79
CA VAL A 205 11.69 -12.64 20.82
C VAL A 205 12.84 -13.47 21.39
N GLU A 206 13.28 -13.15 22.60
CA GLU A 206 14.44 -13.80 23.24
C GLU A 206 14.16 -15.25 23.66
N SER A 207 12.91 -15.57 24.00
CA SER A 207 12.52 -16.91 24.43
C SER A 207 12.26 -17.86 23.25
N CYS A 208 12.40 -17.40 22.00
CA CYS A 208 12.11 -18.22 20.83
C CYS A 208 13.17 -19.33 20.64
N PRO A 209 12.82 -20.62 20.78
CA PRO A 209 13.80 -21.71 20.64
C PRO A 209 14.21 -21.97 19.18
N MET A 210 13.41 -21.48 18.22
CA MET A 210 13.63 -21.68 16.79
C MET A 210 14.31 -20.47 16.12
N ASP A 211 14.59 -19.40 16.87
CA ASP A 211 15.12 -18.12 16.35
C ASP A 211 14.37 -17.63 15.10
N CYS A 212 13.05 -17.82 15.09
CA CYS A 212 12.21 -17.55 13.91
C CYS A 212 11.62 -16.13 13.92
N ILE A 213 11.96 -15.29 14.90
CA ILE A 213 11.41 -13.94 15.07
C ILE A 213 12.53 -12.94 14.82
N HIS A 214 12.30 -12.01 13.91
CA HIS A 214 13.31 -11.07 13.45
C HIS A 214 12.79 -9.63 13.52
N TRP A 215 13.68 -8.74 13.95
CA TRP A 215 13.51 -7.30 13.79
C TRP A 215 13.93 -6.90 12.38
N VAL A 216 13.03 -6.26 11.65
CA VAL A 216 13.22 -5.89 10.23
C VAL A 216 12.87 -4.42 10.03
N GLU A 217 13.48 -3.76 9.05
CA GLU A 217 13.05 -2.43 8.62
C GLU A 217 11.59 -2.45 8.13
N ARG A 218 10.82 -1.42 8.51
CA ARG A 218 9.40 -1.30 8.15
C ARG A 218 9.17 -1.40 6.64
N GLU A 219 10.08 -0.85 5.86
CA GLU A 219 10.02 -0.80 4.41
C GLU A 219 10.11 -2.21 3.78
N GLU A 220 10.90 -3.09 4.38
CA GLU A 220 11.12 -4.46 3.91
C GLU A 220 9.98 -5.41 4.34
N LEU A 221 9.27 -5.10 5.43
CA LEU A 221 8.23 -5.96 6.01
C LEU A 221 7.19 -6.42 4.98
N ALA A 222 6.67 -5.50 4.17
CA ALA A 222 5.65 -5.81 3.18
C ALA A 222 6.14 -6.79 2.10
N VAL A 223 7.43 -6.72 1.74
CA VAL A 223 8.04 -7.65 0.78
C VAL A 223 8.22 -9.01 1.42
N LEU A 224 8.66 -9.07 2.68
CA LEU A 224 8.83 -10.32 3.40
C LEU A 224 7.51 -11.05 3.63
N GLU A 225 6.46 -10.38 4.09
CA GLU A 225 5.12 -10.98 4.27
C GLU A 225 4.56 -11.53 2.95
N TYR A 226 4.79 -10.82 1.84
CA TYR A 226 4.42 -11.26 0.50
C TYR A 226 5.19 -12.51 0.03
N LEU A 227 6.47 -12.64 0.40
CA LEU A 227 7.30 -13.80 0.07
C LEU A 227 7.02 -15.01 0.98
N ASN A 228 6.57 -14.76 2.20
CA ASN A 228 6.22 -15.79 3.18
C ASN A 228 4.89 -16.48 2.84
N THR A 229 3.97 -15.75 2.19
CA THR A 229 2.66 -16.25 1.77
C THR A 229 2.81 -17.42 0.77
N PRO A 230 2.17 -18.58 1.01
CA PRO A 230 2.24 -19.74 0.11
C PRO A 230 1.61 -19.39 -1.24
N ARG A 231 2.35 -19.60 -2.34
CA ARG A 231 1.82 -19.37 -3.69
C ARG A 231 1.63 -20.69 -4.43
N PRO A 232 0.53 -20.82 -5.20
CA PRO A 232 0.36 -21.97 -6.06
C PRO A 232 1.46 -21.94 -7.12
N LYS A 233 2.23 -23.02 -7.20
CA LYS A 233 3.30 -23.16 -8.19
C LYS A 233 2.67 -23.17 -9.58
N GLN A 234 3.15 -22.31 -10.47
CA GLN A 234 2.67 -22.25 -11.85
C GLN A 234 3.32 -23.40 -12.65
N GLY A 235 2.82 -24.62 -12.43
CA GLY A 235 3.31 -25.82 -13.09
C GLY A 235 2.64 -26.05 -14.44
N TYR A 236 3.42 -26.13 -15.52
CA TYR A 236 2.96 -26.70 -16.78
C TYR A 236 3.13 -28.22 -16.71
N GLY A 237 2.02 -28.97 -16.73
CA GLY A 237 2.00 -30.44 -16.75
C GLY A 237 1.33 -31.10 -15.53
N VAL A 238 0.93 -32.36 -15.68
CA VAL A 238 0.09 -33.12 -14.72
C VAL A 238 0.79 -33.37 -13.37
N PHE A 239 2.13 -33.38 -13.33
CA PHE A 239 2.93 -33.72 -12.14
C PHE A 239 3.51 -32.54 -11.36
N ASN A 240 3.27 -31.30 -11.79
CA ASN A 240 3.95 -30.12 -11.23
C ASN A 240 3.01 -29.22 -10.41
N GLN A 241 2.02 -29.83 -9.77
CA GLN A 241 1.10 -29.16 -8.85
C GLN A 241 1.73 -29.15 -7.45
N GLY A 242 1.89 -27.97 -6.85
CA GLY A 242 2.48 -27.81 -5.53
C GLY A 242 2.47 -26.35 -5.09
N TRP A 243 2.89 -26.08 -3.86
CA TRP A 243 3.07 -24.73 -3.35
C TRP A 243 4.56 -24.41 -3.37
N GLU A 244 4.93 -23.26 -3.92
CA GLU A 244 6.33 -22.80 -3.95
C GLU A 244 6.51 -21.67 -2.93
N ARG A 245 7.52 -21.83 -2.07
CA ARG A 245 7.99 -20.80 -1.13
C ARG A 245 9.52 -20.74 -1.21
N PRO A 246 10.12 -19.53 -1.13
CA PRO A 246 11.57 -19.39 -1.13
C PRO A 246 12.20 -20.07 0.09
N ALA A 247 13.41 -20.60 -0.06
CA ALA A 247 14.14 -21.28 1.02
C ALA A 247 14.60 -20.31 2.13
N ASN A 248 14.87 -19.06 1.77
CA ASN A 248 15.18 -17.98 2.72
C ASN A 248 14.49 -16.71 2.24
N VAL A 249 13.61 -16.16 3.07
CA VAL A 249 12.75 -15.01 2.71
C VAL A 249 13.58 -13.75 2.50
N PHE A 250 14.61 -13.52 3.32
CA PHE A 250 15.49 -12.34 3.23
C PHE A 250 16.33 -12.32 1.95
N MET A 251 16.86 -13.46 1.53
CA MET A 251 17.61 -13.56 0.27
C MET A 251 16.71 -13.33 -0.95
N ALA A 252 15.48 -13.83 -0.88
CA ALA A 252 14.48 -13.58 -1.92
C ALA A 252 14.09 -12.09 -1.98
N ALA A 253 13.92 -11.42 -0.84
CA ALA A 253 13.63 -9.99 -0.78
C ALA A 253 14.74 -9.15 -1.43
N LYS A 254 16.01 -9.38 -1.05
CA LYS A 254 17.17 -8.70 -1.67
C LYS A 254 17.26 -8.92 -3.17
N THR A 255 16.88 -10.12 -3.64
CA THR A 255 16.87 -10.43 -5.07
C THR A 255 15.78 -9.63 -5.79
N LEU A 256 14.59 -9.53 -5.19
CA LEU A 256 13.47 -8.75 -5.74
C LEU A 256 13.80 -7.26 -5.80
N GLU A 257 14.36 -6.69 -4.74
CA GLU A 257 14.80 -5.28 -4.72
C GLU A 257 15.83 -4.99 -5.80
N LYS A 258 16.80 -5.89 -5.98
CA LYS A 258 17.81 -5.77 -7.04
C LYS A 258 17.16 -5.79 -8.42
N GLN A 259 16.17 -6.65 -8.65
CA GLN A 259 15.40 -6.70 -9.91
C GLN A 259 14.64 -5.40 -10.13
N MET A 260 13.90 -4.90 -9.13
CA MET A 260 13.16 -3.65 -9.21
C MET A 260 14.07 -2.45 -9.52
N LYS A 261 15.26 -2.41 -8.91
CA LYS A 261 16.25 -1.36 -9.19
C LYS A 261 16.77 -1.42 -10.63
N GLN A 262 17.08 -2.63 -11.11
CA GLN A 262 17.52 -2.84 -12.50
C GLN A 262 16.42 -2.45 -13.50
N GLU A 263 15.17 -2.75 -13.20
CA GLU A 263 14.02 -2.35 -14.01
C GLU A 263 13.80 -0.84 -13.99
N ALA A 264 13.91 -0.18 -12.83
CA ALA A 264 13.84 1.27 -12.75
C ALA A 264 14.96 1.95 -13.56
N GLU A 265 16.17 1.42 -13.50
CA GLU A 265 17.31 1.89 -14.29
C GLU A 265 17.15 1.61 -15.80
N SER A 266 16.54 0.48 -16.18
CA SER A 266 16.26 0.18 -17.59
C SER A 266 15.14 1.06 -18.14
N GLN A 267 14.08 1.30 -17.36
CA GLN A 267 13.01 2.22 -17.71
C GLN A 267 13.53 3.65 -17.82
N GLN A 268 14.40 4.10 -16.91
CA GLN A 268 15.04 5.41 -17.02
C GLN A 268 15.94 5.52 -18.26
N ARG A 269 16.67 4.45 -18.61
CA ARG A 269 17.46 4.41 -19.85
C ARG A 269 16.57 4.44 -21.09
N ASN A 270 15.48 3.67 -21.12
CA ASN A 270 14.52 3.68 -22.22
C ASN A 270 13.83 5.04 -22.36
N VAL A 271 13.44 5.69 -21.26
CA VAL A 271 12.90 7.07 -21.29
C VAL A 271 13.95 8.06 -21.80
N ARG A 272 15.22 7.90 -21.43
CA ARG A 272 16.30 8.75 -21.97
C ARG A 272 16.58 8.51 -23.45
N SER A 273 16.40 7.29 -23.96
CA SER A 273 16.56 6.98 -25.39
C SER A 273 15.33 7.38 -26.22
N ASP A 274 14.12 7.31 -25.66
CA ASP A 274 12.86 7.75 -26.30
C ASP A 274 12.72 9.28 -26.31
N VAL A 275 13.49 10.00 -25.49
CA VAL A 275 13.77 11.43 -25.72
C VAL A 275 14.84 11.52 -26.80
N GLU A 276 14.43 11.31 -28.06
CA GLU A 276 15.20 11.78 -29.20
C GLU A 276 15.45 13.28 -28.97
N GLN A 277 16.72 13.66 -28.75
CA GLN A 277 17.07 15.07 -28.57
C GLN A 277 16.63 15.81 -29.83
N GLU A 278 15.63 16.70 -29.70
CA GLU A 278 15.17 17.54 -30.81
C GLU A 278 16.41 18.20 -31.44
N THR A 279 16.59 18.01 -32.75
CA THR A 279 17.69 18.67 -33.45
C THR A 279 17.53 20.19 -33.32
N VAL A 280 18.64 20.94 -33.31
CA VAL A 280 18.61 22.41 -33.20
C VAL A 280 17.68 23.05 -34.26
N ALA A 281 17.63 22.46 -35.45
CA ALA A 281 16.73 22.88 -36.52
C ALA A 281 15.24 22.65 -36.19
N GLN A 282 14.90 21.52 -35.56
CA GLN A 282 13.53 21.23 -35.12
C GLN A 282 13.09 22.17 -33.98
N ALA A 283 13.99 22.46 -33.04
CA ALA A 283 13.72 23.43 -31.96
C ALA A 283 13.46 24.84 -32.52
N GLN A 284 14.30 25.33 -33.44
CA GLN A 284 14.13 26.62 -34.10
C GLN A 284 12.84 26.69 -34.92
N ALA A 285 12.51 25.63 -35.66
CA ALA A 285 11.26 25.56 -36.43
C ALA A 285 10.03 25.65 -35.53
N ARG A 286 10.09 25.05 -34.33
CA ARG A 286 9.02 25.07 -33.34
C ARG A 286 8.88 26.43 -32.69
N GLU A 287 9.98 27.09 -32.36
CA GLU A 287 9.99 28.47 -31.86
C GLU A 287 9.40 29.43 -32.89
N TYR A 288 9.85 29.35 -34.14
CA TYR A 288 9.33 30.15 -35.25
C TYR A 288 7.81 29.92 -35.46
N ALA A 289 7.36 28.66 -35.46
CA ALA A 289 5.94 28.34 -35.54
C ALA A 289 5.15 28.92 -34.37
N SER A 290 5.70 28.88 -33.15
CA SER A 290 5.06 29.46 -31.96
C SER A 290 4.96 30.98 -32.03
N MET A 291 6.00 31.66 -32.54
CA MET A 291 6.00 33.11 -32.75
C MET A 291 5.01 33.50 -33.83
N LYS A 292 4.95 32.74 -34.94
CA LYS A 292 3.98 32.97 -36.02
C LYS A 292 2.54 32.86 -35.53
N LEU A 293 2.20 31.82 -34.77
CA LEU A 293 0.86 31.66 -34.18
C LEU A 293 0.51 32.78 -33.19
N LYS A 294 1.49 33.26 -32.41
CA LYS A 294 1.30 34.43 -31.55
C LYS A 294 1.07 35.70 -32.36
N MET A 295 1.85 35.93 -33.41
CA MET A 295 1.70 37.08 -34.30
C MET A 295 0.38 37.07 -35.07
N GLU A 296 -0.07 35.92 -35.57
CA GLU A 296 -1.38 35.76 -36.23
C GLU A 296 -2.55 36.00 -35.26
N LYS A 297 -2.43 35.57 -34.00
CA LYS A 297 -3.41 35.92 -32.96
C LYS A 297 -3.38 37.40 -32.64
N PHE A 298 -2.19 38.01 -32.59
CA PHE A 298 -2.02 39.43 -32.28
C PHE A 298 -2.50 40.33 -33.43
N SER A 299 -2.28 39.93 -34.69
CA SER A 299 -2.78 40.64 -35.86
C SER A 299 -4.30 40.54 -35.96
N GLY A 300 -4.89 39.37 -35.72
CA GLY A 300 -6.34 39.21 -35.64
C GLY A 300 -6.98 40.06 -34.53
N LEU A 301 -6.31 40.17 -33.38
CA LEU A 301 -6.72 41.06 -32.29
C LEU A 301 -6.63 42.54 -32.69
N TRP A 302 -5.56 42.93 -33.39
CA TRP A 302 -5.33 44.31 -33.86
C TRP A 302 -6.32 44.74 -34.95
N GLU A 303 -6.67 43.84 -35.89
CA GLU A 303 -7.71 44.08 -36.90
C GLU A 303 -9.10 44.20 -36.27
N TRP A 304 -9.38 43.40 -35.23
CA TRP A 304 -10.61 43.50 -34.46
C TRP A 304 -10.71 44.83 -33.70
N ILE A 305 -9.61 45.29 -33.07
CA ILE A 305 -9.55 46.58 -32.38
C ILE A 305 -9.76 47.75 -33.37
N LYS A 306 -9.13 47.72 -34.56
CA LYS A 306 -9.35 48.75 -35.59
C LYS A 306 -10.81 48.84 -36.07
N LYS A 307 -11.55 47.72 -36.05
CA LYS A 307 -12.99 47.71 -36.38
C LYS A 307 -13.89 48.28 -35.27
N ILE A 308 -13.39 48.42 -34.04
CA ILE A 308 -14.18 48.83 -32.87
C ILE A 308 -13.96 50.29 -32.48
N THR A 309 -12.85 50.91 -32.86
CA THR A 309 -12.66 52.36 -32.74
C THR A 309 -13.37 53.11 -33.87
N PRO A 310 -14.46 53.86 -33.62
CA PRO A 310 -15.00 54.78 -34.59
C PRO A 310 -14.06 56.00 -34.73
N GLN A 311 -14.00 56.58 -35.93
CA GLN A 311 -13.31 57.86 -36.18
C GLN A 311 -13.98 59.02 -35.44
#